data_AF-A0A2N1AN52-F1
#
_entry.id   AF-A0A2N1AN52-F1
#
_cell.length_a   1.000
_cell.length_b   1.000
_cell.length_c   1.000
_cell.angle_alpha   90.00
_cell.angle_beta   90.00
_cell.angle_gamma   90.00
#
_symmetry.space_group_name_H-M   'P 1'
#
loop_
_entity.id
_entity.type
_entity.pdbx_description
1 polymer ?
#
loop_
_entity_poly.entity_id
_entity_poly.type
_entity_poly.pdbx_seq_one_letter_code
_entity_poly.pdbx_strand_id
1 'polypeptide(L)'
;LSARQAIALFDIRGGVGVVRRWESQYHEGGFQALEPKARGRPTKMPTAEPPKPPLPVTEKSSLEQLLQENEYLRAEVAYLKKLRALRQSKEQAAQKKRE
;
A
#
# COMPACT_ATOMS: atom_id res chain seq x y z
N LEU A 1 4.15 -14.22 2.54
CA LEU A 1 5.45 -14.94 2.42
C LEU A 1 6.06 -15.03 3.82
N SER A 2 6.55 -16.18 4.27
CA SER A 2 7.15 -16.26 5.62
C SER A 2 8.57 -15.69 5.63
N ALA A 3 9.04 -15.23 6.80
CA ALA A 3 10.39 -14.67 6.94
C ALA A 3 11.51 -15.65 6.51
N ARG A 4 11.33 -16.96 6.77
CA ARG A 4 12.27 -18.01 6.33
C ARG A 4 12.31 -18.16 4.81
N GLN A 5 11.15 -18.11 4.16
CA GLN A 5 11.06 -18.14 2.70
C GLN A 5 11.71 -16.90 2.09
N ALA A 6 11.52 -15.72 2.69
CA ALA A 6 12.14 -14.48 2.21
C ALA A 6 13.67 -14.56 2.21
N ILE A 7 14.26 -15.10 3.29
CA ILE A 7 15.72 -15.28 3.39
C ILE A 7 16.25 -16.17 2.28
N ALA A 8 15.58 -17.29 2.01
CA ALA A 8 16.00 -18.24 0.98
C ALA A 8 15.86 -17.66 -0.43
N LEU A 9 14.79 -16.88 -0.69
CA LEU A 9 14.54 -16.29 -2.00
C LEU A 9 15.46 -15.11 -2.31
N PHE A 10 15.81 -14.30 -1.31
CA PHE A 10 16.54 -13.04 -1.49
C PHE A 10 17.99 -13.10 -0.96
N ASP A 11 18.49 -14.29 -0.61
CA ASP A 11 19.84 -14.51 -0.05
C ASP A 11 20.21 -13.53 1.09
N ILE A 12 19.28 -13.29 2.01
CA ILE A 12 19.45 -12.29 3.07
C ILE A 12 20.34 -12.85 4.18
N ARG A 13 21.57 -12.34 4.25
CA ARG A 13 22.50 -12.64 5.35
C ARG A 13 22.01 -11.97 6.65
N GLY A 14 21.91 -12.75 7.72
CA GLY A 14 21.47 -12.29 9.05
C GLY A 14 20.17 -12.92 9.57
N GLY A 15 19.54 -13.79 8.77
CA GLY A 15 18.47 -14.68 9.23
C GLY A 15 17.15 -13.96 9.55
N VAL A 16 16.27 -14.67 10.28
CA VAL A 16 14.88 -14.23 10.53
C VAL A 16 14.78 -12.91 11.28
N GLY A 17 15.76 -12.61 12.13
CA GLY A 17 15.79 -11.36 12.91
C GLY A 17 15.92 -10.10 12.05
N VAL A 18 16.64 -10.17 10.92
CA VAL A 18 16.78 -9.03 10.00
C VAL A 18 15.46 -8.73 9.31
N VAL A 19 14.81 -9.76 8.77
CA VAL A 19 13.53 -9.61 8.07
C VAL A 19 12.45 -9.06 9.01
N ARG A 20 12.36 -9.57 10.23
CA ARG A 20 11.40 -9.07 11.22
C ARG A 20 11.65 -7.61 11.62
N ARG A 21 12.91 -7.21 11.74
CA ARG A 21 13.26 -5.81 12.02
C ARG A 21 12.81 -4.90 10.89
N TRP A 22 13.09 -5.28 9.64
CA TRP A 22 12.64 -4.52 8.48
C TRP A 22 11.11 -4.45 8.39
N GLU A 23 10.42 -5.55 8.69
CA GLU A 23 8.95 -5.59 8.74
C GLU A 23 8.40 -4.58 9.76
N SER A 24 8.93 -4.58 11.00
CA SER A 24 8.53 -3.59 12.02
C SER A 24 8.83 -2.15 11.59
N GLN A 25 10.04 -1.88 11.07
CA GLN A 25 10.42 -0.55 10.61
C GLN A 25 9.51 -0.06 9.47
N TYR A 26 9.18 -0.94 8.53
CA TYR A 26 8.27 -0.63 7.44
C TYR A 26 6.85 -0.33 7.92
N HIS A 27 6.33 -1.07 8.90
CA HIS A 27 5.02 -0.77 9.48
C HIS A 27 4.99 0.56 10.24
N GLU A 28 6.08 0.95 10.89
CA GLU A 28 6.16 2.19 11.68
C GLU A 28 6.38 3.44 10.81
N GLY A 29 7.27 3.38 9.83
CA GLY A 29 7.68 4.56 9.05
C GLY A 29 7.78 4.32 7.54
N GLY A 30 7.18 3.25 7.04
CA GLY A 30 7.13 2.94 5.62
C GLY A 30 8.51 2.72 5.01
N PHE A 31 8.63 3.04 3.72
CA PHE A 31 9.88 2.89 2.99
C PHE A 31 11.03 3.76 3.57
N GLN A 32 10.71 4.98 4.04
CA GLN A 32 11.71 5.90 4.60
C GLN A 32 12.39 5.35 5.85
N ALA A 33 11.70 4.52 6.64
CA ALA A 33 12.30 3.88 7.81
C ALA A 33 13.32 2.78 7.49
N LEU A 34 13.34 2.28 6.25
CA LEU A 34 14.32 1.30 5.77
C LEU A 34 15.56 1.97 5.17
N GLU A 35 15.57 3.30 5.01
CA GLU A 35 16.72 4.01 4.48
C GLU A 35 17.95 3.87 5.39
N PRO A 36 19.17 3.77 4.81
CA PRO A 36 20.40 3.67 5.59
C PRO A 36 20.56 4.87 6.51
N LYS A 37 20.48 4.64 7.82
CA LYS A 37 20.78 5.69 8.81
C LYS A 37 22.27 6.03 8.77
N ALA A 38 22.59 7.31 8.93
CA ALA A 38 23.98 7.79 8.94
C ALA A 38 24.82 6.96 9.92
N ARG A 39 25.90 6.36 9.42
CA ARG A 39 26.81 5.55 10.24
C ARG A 39 27.72 6.48 11.03
N GLY A 40 27.77 6.31 12.36
CA GLY A 40 28.71 7.03 13.24
C GLY A 40 28.03 7.71 14.42
N ARG A 41 28.81 8.53 15.14
CA ARG A 41 28.32 9.31 16.28
C ARG A 41 27.35 10.39 15.80
N PRO A 42 26.15 10.54 16.40
CA PRO A 42 25.28 11.68 16.12
C PRO A 42 26.04 12.99 16.37
N THR A 43 26.00 13.90 15.41
CA THR A 43 26.53 15.25 15.59
C THR A 43 25.74 15.95 16.69
N LYS A 44 26.43 16.61 17.63
CA LYS A 44 25.80 17.33 18.75
C LYS A 44 25.06 18.60 18.32
N MET A 45 25.36 19.09 17.11
CA MET A 45 24.76 20.28 16.53
C MET A 45 23.83 19.86 15.39
N PRO A 46 22.59 20.39 15.34
CA PRO A 46 21.74 20.24 14.17
C PRO A 46 22.46 20.89 12.98
N THR A 47 22.92 20.09 12.03
CA THR A 47 23.27 20.61 10.71
C THR A 47 21.95 20.95 10.03
N ALA A 48 21.83 22.14 9.45
CA ALA A 48 20.69 22.46 8.62
C ALA A 48 20.55 21.36 7.56
N GLU A 49 19.43 20.65 7.58
CA GLU A 49 19.17 19.61 6.58
C GLU A 49 19.23 20.28 5.21
N PRO A 50 19.99 19.74 4.24
CA PRO A 50 19.87 20.20 2.88
C PRO A 50 18.39 20.07 2.47
N PRO A 51 17.86 21.01 1.68
CA PRO A 51 16.48 20.93 1.23
C PRO A 51 16.25 19.56 0.61
N LYS A 52 15.26 18.82 1.13
CA LYS A 52 14.88 17.52 0.62
C LYS A 52 14.77 17.63 -0.90
N PRO A 53 15.43 16.73 -1.67
CA PRO A 53 15.28 16.75 -3.10
C PRO A 53 13.78 16.66 -3.43
N PRO A 54 13.30 17.39 -4.45
CA PRO A 54 11.91 17.26 -4.86
C PRO A 54 11.64 15.79 -5.14
N LEU A 55 10.56 15.27 -4.55
CA LEU A 55 10.07 13.91 -4.83
C LEU A 55 10.16 13.66 -6.33
N PRO A 56 10.78 12.56 -6.77
CA PRO A 56 10.93 12.30 -8.20
C PRO A 56 9.55 12.35 -8.83
N VAL A 57 9.42 13.08 -9.95
CA VAL A 57 8.15 13.38 -10.63
C VAL A 57 7.33 12.10 -10.90
N THR A 58 8.02 10.96 -11.00
CA THR A 58 7.47 9.62 -11.14
C THR A 58 6.59 9.17 -9.97
N GLU A 59 6.90 9.54 -8.72
CA GLU A 59 6.10 9.16 -7.55
C GLU A 59 4.78 9.90 -7.49
N LYS A 60 4.79 11.20 -7.81
CA LYS A 60 3.56 12.01 -7.92
C LYS A 60 2.67 11.50 -9.06
N SER A 61 3.28 11.18 -10.20
CA SER A 61 2.58 10.59 -11.35
C SER A 61 2.00 9.21 -11.02
N SER A 62 2.73 8.39 -10.27
CA SER A 62 2.24 7.07 -9.84
C SER A 62 1.08 7.17 -8.86
N LEU A 63 1.11 8.12 -7.93
CA LEU A 63 0.01 8.34 -6.99
C LEU A 63 -1.25 8.79 -7.72
N GLU A 64 -1.12 9.71 -8.67
CA GLU A 64 -2.23 10.20 -9.49
C GLU A 64 -2.86 9.08 -10.32
N GLN A 65 -2.04 8.23 -10.95
CA GLN A 65 -2.51 7.04 -11.67
C GLN A 65 -3.29 6.07 -10.75
N LEU A 66 -2.78 5.82 -9.53
CA LEU A 66 -3.45 4.97 -8.56
C LEU A 66 -4.79 5.54 -8.10
N LEU A 67 -4.88 6.86 -7.92
CA LEU A 67 -6.14 7.52 -7.57
C LEU A 67 -7.17 7.38 -8.71
N GLN A 68 -6.75 7.61 -9.95
CA GLN A 68 -7.60 7.46 -11.12
C GLN A 68 -8.12 6.02 -11.28
N GLU A 69 -7.24 5.03 -11.11
CA GLU A 69 -7.64 3.61 -11.12
C GLU A 69 -8.62 3.30 -9.98
N ASN A 70 -8.39 3.85 -8.77
CA ASN A 70 -9.31 3.64 -7.65
C ASN A 70 -10.71 4.21 -7.92
N GLU A 71 -10.78 5.41 -8.49
CA GLU A 71 -12.04 6.04 -8.88
C GLU A 71 -12.79 5.23 -9.95
N TYR A 72 -12.06 4.76 -10.96
CA TYR A 72 -12.62 3.87 -11.99
C TYR A 72 -13.22 2.60 -11.37
N LEU A 73 -12.47 1.92 -10.50
CA LEU A 73 -12.94 0.72 -9.81
C LEU A 73 -14.15 1.00 -8.92
N ARG A 74 -14.20 2.16 -8.24
CA ARG A 74 -15.38 2.55 -7.45
C ARG A 74 -16.62 2.72 -8.33
N ALA A 75 -16.46 3.32 -9.51
CA ALA A 75 -17.55 3.50 -10.47
C ALA A 75 -18.06 2.15 -10.98
N GLU A 76 -17.17 1.24 -11.34
CA GLU A 76 -17.52 -0.12 -11.79
C GLU A 76 -18.26 -0.91 -10.70
N VAL A 77 -17.75 -0.89 -9.47
CA VAL A 77 -18.41 -1.54 -8.32
C VAL A 77 -19.80 -0.93 -8.06
N ALA A 78 -19.94 0.39 -8.16
CA ALA A 78 -21.24 1.06 -7.99
C ALA A 78 -22.23 0.64 -9.09
N TYR A 79 -21.79 0.52 -10.33
CA TYR A 79 -22.61 0.03 -11.44
C TYR A 79 -23.09 -1.41 -11.20
N LEU A 80 -22.20 -2.31 -10.81
CA LEU A 80 -22.54 -3.70 -10.51
C LEU A 80 -23.54 -3.81 -9.34
N LYS A 81 -23.39 -2.99 -8.30
CA LYS A 81 -24.34 -2.93 -7.18
C LYS A 81 -25.73 -2.50 -7.64
N LYS A 82 -25.83 -1.47 -8.49
CA LYS A 82 -27.11 -1.03 -9.07
C LYS A 82 -27.77 -2.15 -9.89
N LEU A 83 -27.00 -2.85 -10.71
CA LEU A 83 -27.51 -3.96 -11.52
C LEU A 83 -28.04 -5.11 -10.67
N ARG A 84 -27.32 -5.48 -9.59
CA ARG A 84 -27.79 -6.50 -8.64
C ARG A 84 -29.09 -6.07 -7.95
N ALA A 85 -29.18 -4.81 -7.50
CA ALA A 85 -30.37 -4.29 -6.84
C ALA A 85 -31.61 -4.32 -7.77
N LEU A 86 -31.44 -3.97 -9.06
CA LEU A 86 -32.52 -4.05 -10.05
C LEU A 86 -32.99 -5.48 -10.27
N ARG A 87 -32.07 -6.45 -10.37
CA ARG A 87 -32.43 -7.86 -10.53
C ARG A 87 -33.21 -8.36 -9.31
N GLN A 88 -32.72 -8.07 -8.11
CA GLN A 88 -33.37 -8.47 -6.86
C GLN A 88 -34.78 -7.86 -6.73
N SER A 89 -34.95 -6.59 -7.09
CA SER A 89 -36.25 -5.92 -7.11
C SER A 89 -37.24 -6.59 -8.08
N LYS A 90 -36.78 -6.98 -9.29
CA LYS A 90 -37.60 -7.71 -10.26
C LYS A 90 -38.02 -9.09 -9.76
N GLU A 91 -37.11 -9.83 -9.13
CA GLU A 91 -37.39 -11.15 -8.55
C GLU A 91 -38.43 -11.06 -7.43
N GLN A 92 -38.28 -10.09 -6.52
CA GLN A 92 -39.25 -9.83 -5.45
C GLN A 92 -40.62 -9.43 -5.99
N ALA A 93 -40.66 -8.57 -7.02
CA ALA A 93 -41.92 -8.17 -7.65
C ALA A 93 -42.62 -9.35 -8.36
N ALA A 94 -41.85 -10.29 -8.93
CA ALA A 94 -42.39 -11.49 -9.53
C ALA A 94 -42.94 -12.48 -8.49
N GLN A 95 -42.29 -12.61 -7.33
CA GLN A 95 -42.77 -13.43 -6.22
C GLN A 95 -44.09 -12.90 -5.65
N LYS A 96 -44.17 -11.60 -5.38
CA LYS A 96 -45.41 -10.96 -4.87
C LYS A 96 -46.62 -11.06 -5.80
N LYS A 97 -46.41 -11.28 -7.10
CA LYS A 97 -47.51 -11.49 -8.08
C LYS A 97 -48.00 -12.94 -8.14
N ARG A 98 -47.24 -13.88 -7.56
CA ARG A 98 -47.56 -15.31 -7.54
C ARG A 98 -48.24 -15.74 -6.24
N GLU A 99 -48.11 -14.95 -5.19
CA GLU A 99 -48.91 -15.01 -3.96
C GLU A 99 -50.27 -14.35 -4.17
#